data_AF-A0A1M5ZZ28-F1
#
_entry.id   AF-A0A1M5ZZ28-F1
#
_cell.length_a   1.000
_cell.length_b   1.000
_cell.length_c   1.000
_cell.angle_alpha   90.00
_cell.angle_beta   90.00
_cell.angle_gamma   90.00
#
_symmetry.space_group_name_H-M   'P 1'
#
loop_
_entity.id
_entity.type
_entity.pdbx_description
1 polymer ?
#
loop_
_entity_poly.entity_id
_entity_poly.type
_entity_poly.pdbx_seq_one_letter_code
_entity_poly.pdbx_strand_id
1 'polypeptide(L)' 'MSRQDLSDFEIGYEYVRKRYSFLAKHSSQDLWKLGTAYLQTRGANAELSRGMGFYFLELGIKTRLAEIIPDN' A
#
# COMPACT_ATOMS: atom_id res chain seq x y z
N MET A 1 -13.92 -14.73 -0.98
CA MET A 1 -13.51 -14.93 -2.39
C MET A 1 -12.37 -15.92 -2.41
N SER A 2 -12.41 -16.89 -3.32
CA SER A 2 -11.27 -17.77 -3.55
C SER A 2 -10.10 -16.93 -4.06
N ARG A 3 -8.86 -17.34 -3.82
CA ARG A 3 -7.66 -16.66 -4.39
C ARG A 3 -7.70 -16.63 -5.92
N GLN A 4 -8.51 -17.48 -6.54
CA GLN A 4 -8.74 -17.58 -7.98
C GLN A 4 -9.63 -16.47 -8.55
N ASP A 5 -10.35 -15.72 -7.70
CA ASP A 5 -11.25 -14.64 -8.16
C ASP A 5 -10.62 -13.25 -8.08
N LEU A 6 -9.39 -13.14 -7.57
CA LEU A 6 -8.72 -11.86 -7.36
C LEU A 6 -7.92 -11.46 -8.59
N SER A 7 -8.08 -10.20 -9.00
CA SER A 7 -7.18 -9.56 -9.96
C SER A 7 -5.76 -9.43 -9.41
N ASP A 8 -4.77 -9.29 -10.29
CA ASP A 8 -3.38 -9.06 -9.89
C ASP A 8 -3.24 -7.85 -8.94
N PHE A 9 -4.00 -6.79 -9.18
CA PHE A 9 -4.09 -5.64 -8.29
C PHE A 9 -4.53 -6.05 -6.87
N GLU A 10 -5.65 -6.76 -6.74
CA GLU A 10 -6.18 -7.18 -5.44
C GLU A 10 -5.23 -8.14 -4.73
N ILE A 11 -4.56 -9.02 -5.48
CA ILE A 11 -3.52 -9.90 -4.94
C ILE A 11 -2.38 -9.07 -4.33
N GLY A 12 -1.90 -8.06 -5.06
CA GLY A 12 -0.82 -7.18 -4.60
C GLY A 12 -1.22 -6.39 -3.35
N TYR A 13 -2.41 -5.79 -3.39
CA TYR A 13 -2.95 -5.02 -2.28
C TYR A 13 -3.11 -5.87 -1.02
N GLU A 14 -3.77 -7.02 -1.12
CA GLU A 14 -4.02 -7.90 0.02
C GLU A 14 -2.73 -8.55 0.55
N TYR A 15 -1.76 -8.85 -0.32
CA TYR A 15 -0.46 -9.37 0.09
C TYR A 15 0.25 -8.38 1.02
N VAL A 16 0.36 -7.12 0.61
CA VAL A 16 1.05 -6.10 1.39
C VAL A 16 0.27 -5.76 2.65
N ARG A 17 -1.06 -5.61 2.53
CA ARG A 17 -1.94 -5.36 3.67
C ARG A 17 -1.78 -6.41 4.77
N LYS A 18 -1.71 -7.69 4.42
CA LYS A 18 -1.57 -8.77 5.41
C LYS A 18 -0.16 -8.86 5.99
N ARG A 19 0.86 -8.61 5.18
CA ARG A 19 2.26 -8.86 5.56
C ARG A 19 2.93 -7.64 6.20
N TYR A 20 2.53 -6.44 5.83
CA TYR A 20 3.23 -5.19 6.16
C TYR A 20 2.33 -4.13 6.80
N SER A 21 1.16 -4.49 7.32
CA SER A 21 0.29 -3.56 8.05
C SER A 21 0.97 -2.88 9.25
N PHE A 22 1.96 -3.55 9.86
CA PHE A 22 2.75 -2.97 10.95
C PHE A 22 3.58 -1.74 10.52
N LEU A 23 3.79 -1.54 9.21
CA LEU A 23 4.50 -0.37 8.69
C LEU A 23 3.72 0.93 8.89
N ALA A 24 2.47 0.90 9.34
CA ALA A 24 1.70 2.08 9.73
C ALA A 24 2.39 2.95 10.80
N LYS A 25 3.31 2.35 11.57
CA LYS A 25 4.12 3.02 12.61
C LYS A 25 5.32 3.78 12.06
N HIS A 26 5.63 3.65 10.77
CA HIS A 26 6.72 4.38 10.11
C HIS A 26 6.25 5.76 9.63
N SER A 27 7.22 6.61 9.30
CA SER A 27 6.94 7.94 8.76
C SER A 27 6.03 7.87 7.54
N SER A 28 5.01 8.74 7.52
CA SER A 28 4.15 8.93 6.35
C SER A 28 4.97 9.19 5.07
N GLN A 29 6.09 9.91 5.16
CA GLN A 29 6.97 10.17 4.01
C GLN A 29 7.60 8.91 3.42
N ASP A 30 8.01 7.95 4.25
CA ASP A 30 8.63 6.71 3.78
C ASP A 30 7.61 5.80 3.11
N LEU A 31 6.38 5.77 3.65
CA LEU A 31 5.25 5.07 3.04
C LEU A 31 4.91 5.66 1.65
N TRP A 32 4.97 6.99 1.51
CA TRP A 32 4.80 7.67 0.23
C TRP A 32 5.88 7.32 -0.80
N LYS A 33 7.15 7.31 -0.38
CA LYS A 33 8.27 6.92 -1.26
C LYS A 33 8.13 5.46 -1.71
N LEU A 34 7.75 4.57 -0.79
CA LEU A 34 7.57 3.16 -1.10
C LEU A 34 6.41 2.95 -2.08
N GLY A 35 5.26 3.58 -1.81
CA GLY A 35 4.09 3.51 -2.68
C GLY A 35 4.39 4.00 -4.10
N THR A 36 5.05 5.15 -4.24
CA THR A 36 5.43 5.69 -5.56
C THR A 36 6.44 4.81 -6.30
N ALA A 37 7.39 4.17 -5.61
CA ALA A 37 8.32 3.24 -6.23
C ALA A 37 7.61 2.03 -6.86
N TYR A 38 6.62 1.45 -6.17
CA TYR A 38 5.81 0.36 -6.71
C TYR A 38 4.96 0.78 -7.92
N LEU A 39 4.52 2.04 -8.00
CA LEU A 39 3.77 2.54 -9.16
C LEU A 39 4.64 2.73 -10.42
N GLN A 40 5.96 2.79 -10.27
CA GLN A 40 6.88 2.94 -11.40
C GLN A 40 7.18 1.60 -12.11
N THR A 41 6.82 0.47 -11.51
CA THR A 41 7.02 -0.86 -12.09
C THR A 41 6.25 -1.01 -13.41
N ARG A 42 6.92 -1.59 -14.40
CA ARG A 42 6.37 -1.86 -15.75
C ARG A 42 6.44 -3.35 -16.06
N GLY A 43 5.74 -3.77 -17.12
CA GLY A 43 5.74 -5.15 -17.60
C GLY A 43 4.69 -6.02 -16.92
N ALA A 44 4.90 -7.34 -16.96
CA ALA A 44 3.89 -8.33 -16.55
C ALA A 44 3.42 -8.18 -15.09
N ASN A 45 4.27 -7.64 -14.21
CA ASN A 45 3.95 -7.45 -12.79
C ASN A 45 3.39 -6.04 -12.47
N ALA A 46 3.06 -5.22 -13.48
CA ALA A 46 2.64 -3.84 -13.28
C ALA A 46 1.37 -3.73 -12.44
N GLU A 47 0.33 -4.52 -12.72
CA GLU A 47 -0.93 -4.51 -11.96
C GLU A 47 -0.75 -5.00 -10.53
N LEU A 48 0.01 -6.09 -10.35
CA LEU A 48 0.38 -6.59 -9.03
C LEU A 48 1.10 -5.51 -8.21
N SER A 49 2.10 -4.88 -8.81
CA SER A 49 2.87 -3.79 -8.22
C SER A 49 2.01 -2.57 -7.90
N ARG A 50 1.03 -2.23 -8.76
CA ARG A 50 0.06 -1.16 -8.50
C ARG A 50 -0.75 -1.42 -7.24
N GLY A 51 -1.23 -2.65 -7.05
CA GLY A 51 -1.93 -3.04 -5.82
C GLY A 51 -1.08 -2.83 -4.57
N MET A 52 0.18 -3.26 -4.62
CA MET A 52 1.15 -3.06 -3.53
C MET A 52 1.37 -1.57 -3.24
N GLY A 53 1.63 -0.79 -4.28
CA GLY A 53 1.89 0.66 -4.16
C GLY A 53 0.69 1.42 -3.62
N PHE A 54 -0.52 1.07 -4.08
CA PHE A 54 -1.75 1.71 -3.64
C PHE A 54 -1.98 1.53 -2.12
N TYR A 55 -1.74 0.33 -1.59
CA TYR A 55 -1.84 0.10 -0.14
C TYR A 55 -0.88 1.00 0.65
N PHE A 56 0.38 1.15 0.22
CA PHE A 56 1.34 2.00 0.92
C PHE A 56 0.98 3.49 0.86
N LEU A 57 0.44 3.96 -0.27
CA LEU A 57 -0.08 5.32 -0.36
C LEU A 57 -1.29 5.53 0.56
N GLU A 58 -2.24 4.59 0.57
CA GLU A 58 -3.39 4.63 1.47
C GLU A 58 -2.93 4.70 2.94
N LEU A 59 -1.95 3.87 3.30
CA LEU A 59 -1.38 3.82 4.64
C LEU A 59 -0.67 5.13 4.99
N GLY A 60 0.14 5.67 4.08
CA GLY A 60 0.82 6.94 4.26
C GLY A 60 -0.13 8.11 4.48
N ILE A 61 -1.27 8.15 3.77
CA ILE A 61 -2.33 9.14 3.97
C ILE A 61 -2.97 8.97 5.36
N LYS A 62 -3.33 7.74 5.76
CA LYS A 62 -3.92 7.46 7.07
C LYS A 62 -2.98 7.86 8.21
N THR A 63 -1.70 7.50 8.12
CA THR A 63 -0.68 7.90 9.10
C THR A 63 -0.54 9.41 9.15
N ARG A 64 -0.49 10.10 8.01
CA ARG A 64 -0.40 11.56 7.96
C ARG A 64 -1.62 12.26 8.57
N LEU A 65 -2.82 11.73 8.35
CA LEU A 65 -4.03 12.27 8.96
C LEU A 65 -4.03 12.10 10.47
N ALA A 66 -3.57 10.95 10.98
CA ALA A 66 -3.42 10.72 12.42
C ALA A 66 -2.35 11.62 13.06
N GLU A 67 -1.28 11.97 12.33
CA GLU A 67 -0.29 12.95 12.80
C GLU A 67 -0.86 14.37 12.92
N ILE A 68 -1.80 14.75 12.05
CA ILE A 68 -2.35 16.12 11.97
C ILE A 68 -3.56 16.29 12.90
N ILE A 69 -4.35 15.25 13.10
CA ILE A 69 -5.53 15.25 13.95
C ILE A 69 -5.18 14.44 15.22
N PRO A 70 -4.58 15.08 16.25
CA PRO A 70 -4.39 14.40 17.52
C PRO A 70 -5.76 14.11 18.11
N ASP A 71 -5.97 12.89 18.59
CA ASP A 71 -7.13 12.54 19.41
C ASP A 71 -7.21 13.54 20.58
N ASN A 72 -8.27 14.33 20.62
CA ASN A 72 -8.60 15.24 21.73
C ASN A 72 -8.83 14.46 23.02
#